data_AF-A0A7C6CZF8-F1
#
_entry.id   AF-A0A7C6CZF8-F1
#
_cell.length_a   1.000
_cell.length_b   1.000
_cell.length_c   1.000
_cell.angle_alpha   90.00
_cell.angle_beta   90.00
_cell.angle_gamma   90.00
#
_symmetry.space_group_name_H-M   'P 1'
#
loop_
_entity.id
_entity.type
_entity.pdbx_description
1 polymer ?
#
loop_
_entity_poly.entity_id
_entity_poly.type
_entity_poly.pdbx_seq_one_letter_code
_entity_poly.pdbx_strand_id
1 'polypeptide(L)' 'RIKFQLSMGSFPNRTLQQDWDAYGEGNFKIETLDTLEYSKDETKTDHREDLEELREIWIERFREEQKELY' A
#
# COMPACT_ATOMS: atom_id res chain seq x y z
N ARG A 1 4.34 -9.11 -5.43
CA ARG A 1 4.00 -10.13 -4.40
C ARG A 1 2.55 -10.04 -3.90
N ILE A 2 2.01 -8.84 -3.68
CA ILE A 2 0.67 -8.62 -3.10
C ILE A 2 -0.43 -9.36 -3.88
N LYS A 3 -0.47 -9.17 -5.20
CA LYS A 3 -1.40 -9.85 -6.12
C LYS A 3 -1.39 -11.38 -5.98
N PHE A 4 -0.21 -11.97 -5.83
CA PHE A 4 -0.04 -13.41 -5.68
C PHE A 4 -0.55 -13.91 -4.31
N GLN A 5 -0.30 -13.16 -3.23
CA GLN A 5 -0.81 -13.50 -1.91
C GLN A 5 -2.34 -13.39 -1.84
N LEU A 6 -2.92 -12.35 -2.46
CA LEU A 6 -4.37 -12.19 -2.60
C LEU A 6 -4.98 -13.31 -3.45
N SER A 7 -4.35 -13.66 -4.57
CA SER A 7 -4.78 -14.78 -5.40
C SER A 7 -4.66 -16.14 -4.69
N MET A 8 -3.75 -16.30 -3.73
CA MET A 8 -3.60 -17.51 -2.92
C MET A 8 -4.49 -17.54 -1.66
N GLY A 9 -5.22 -16.47 -1.35
CA GLY A 9 -6.00 -16.42 -0.10
C GLY A 9 -5.13 -16.23 1.17
N SER A 10 -3.85 -15.90 1.02
CA SER A 10 -2.88 -15.84 2.12
C SER A 10 -2.54 -14.38 2.51
N PHE A 11 -3.35 -13.42 2.06
CA PHE A 11 -3.13 -12.03 2.43
C PHE A 11 -3.51 -11.78 3.90
N PRO A 12 -2.68 -11.08 4.69
CA PRO A 12 -2.93 -10.89 6.12
C PRO A 12 -4.17 -10.04 6.41
N ASN A 13 -4.53 -9.11 5.52
CA ASN A 13 -5.77 -8.35 5.63
C ASN A 13 -6.94 -9.18 5.11
N ARG A 14 -7.70 -9.77 6.03
CA ARG A 14 -8.87 -10.61 5.71
C ARG A 14 -9.99 -9.83 5.01
N THR A 15 -10.18 -8.55 5.34
CA THR A 15 -11.20 -7.72 4.70
C THR A 15 -10.86 -7.54 3.23
N LEU A 16 -9.63 -7.10 2.93
CA LEU A 16 -9.17 -6.99 1.53
C LEU A 16 -9.23 -8.35 0.81
N GLN A 17 -8.91 -9.44 1.49
CA GLN A 17 -8.99 -10.78 0.90
C GLN A 17 -10.42 -11.17 0.53
N GLN A 18 -11.40 -10.82 1.37
CA GLN A 18 -12.82 -11.06 1.11
C GLN A 18 -13.34 -10.17 -0.03
N ASP A 19 -13.00 -8.89 -0.02
CA ASP A 19 -13.37 -7.98 -1.11
C ASP A 19 -12.69 -8.41 -2.43
N TRP A 20 -11.44 -8.87 -2.38
CA TRP A 20 -10.73 -9.42 -3.53
C TRP A 20 -11.41 -10.69 -4.08
N ASP A 21 -11.94 -11.56 -3.23
CA ASP A 21 -12.69 -12.75 -3.65
C ASP A 21 -14.08 -12.38 -4.20
N ALA A 22 -14.73 -11.36 -3.62
CA ALA A 22 -16.06 -10.91 -3.98
C ALA A 22 -16.11 -10.08 -5.28
N TYR A 23 -15.21 -9.10 -5.44
CA TYR A 23 -15.14 -8.23 -6.61
C TYR A 23 -14.15 -8.74 -7.66
N GLY A 24 -13.19 -9.58 -7.28
CA GLY A 24 -12.18 -10.11 -8.18
C GLY A 24 -11.04 -9.12 -8.45
N GLU A 25 -9.90 -9.69 -8.84
CA GLU A 25 -8.66 -8.98 -9.16
C GLU A 25 -8.82 -7.77 -10.08
N GLY A 26 -9.73 -7.84 -11.07
CA GLY A 26 -9.93 -6.77 -12.05
C GLY A 26 -10.50 -5.48 -11.48
N ASN A 27 -11.11 -5.54 -10.28
CA ASN A 27 -11.64 -4.37 -9.58
C ASN A 27 -10.64 -3.73 -8.62
N PHE A 28 -9.44 -4.31 -8.48
CA PHE A 28 -8.39 -3.78 -7.62
C PHE A 28 -7.17 -3.34 -8.43
N LYS A 29 -6.62 -2.17 -8.07
CA LYS A 29 -5.39 -1.65 -8.67
C LYS A 29 -4.29 -1.60 -7.61
N ILE A 30 -3.25 -2.42 -7.81
CA ILE A 30 -2.05 -2.42 -6.98
C ILE A 30 -0.95 -1.70 -7.76
N GLU A 31 -0.60 -0.49 -7.34
CA GLU A 31 0.50 0.29 -7.91
C GLU A 31 1.41 0.82 -6.79
N THR A 32 2.69 0.98 -7.09
CA THR A 32 3.62 1.68 -6.18
C THR A 32 3.49 3.16 -6.47
N LEU A 33 2.91 3.88 -5.51
CA LEU A 33 2.57 5.29 -5.66
C LEU A 33 3.81 6.18 -5.53
N ASP A 34 4.69 5.84 -4.60
CA ASP A 34 5.95 6.51 -4.38
C ASP A 34 6.95 5.54 -3.76
N THR A 35 8.24 5.79 -3.95
CA THR A 35 9.31 4.97 -3.38
C THR A 35 10.33 5.90 -2.78
N LEU A 36 10.49 5.84 -1.46
CA LEU A 36 11.55 6.55 -0.78
C LEU A 36 12.87 5.81 -1.03
N GLU A 37 13.72 6.33 -1.91
CA GLU A 37 15.08 5.81 -2.09
C GLU A 37 15.94 6.13 -0.86
N TYR A 38 16.51 5.10 -0.25
CA TYR A 38 17.54 5.27 0.76
C TYR A 38 18.77 5.90 0.10
N SER A 39 19.12 7.11 0.51
CA SER A 39 20.42 7.68 0.13
C SER A 39 21.54 6.78 0.68
N LYS A 40 22.63 6.63 -0.08
CA LYS A 40 23.79 5.77 0.23
C LYS A 40 24.50 6.09 1.56
N ASP A 41 24.05 7.11 2.28
CA ASP A 41 24.54 7.46 3.60
C ASP A 41 23.98 6.51 4.65
N GLU A 42 24.79 5.50 4.99
CA GLU A 42 24.56 4.48 6.02
C GLU A 42 24.35 5.06 7.44
N THR A 43 24.42 6.38 7.59
CA THR A 43 24.23 7.13 8.84
C THR A 43 22.80 7.64 9.04
N LYS A 44 21.98 7.71 7.98
CA LYS A 44 20.54 8.01 8.07
C LYS A 44 19.75 6.70 8.11
N THR A 45 19.79 6.03 9.25
CA THR A 45 19.10 4.75 9.45
C THR A 45 17.61 4.87 9.76
N ASP A 46 17.12 6.05 10.13
CA ASP A 46 15.73 6.26 10.55
C ASP A 46 14.98 7.19 9.58
N HIS A 47 14.70 6.68 8.38
CA HIS A 47 13.74 7.29 7.44
C HIS A 47 12.27 6.95 7.80
N ARG A 48 12.02 6.56 9.06
CA ARG A 48 10.65 6.23 9.51
C ARG A 48 9.76 7.46 9.49
N GLU A 49 10.27 8.60 9.96
CA GLU A 49 9.54 9.86 9.95
C GLU A 49 9.21 10.31 8.52
N ASP A 50 10.19 10.25 7.60
CA ASP A 50 9.96 10.55 6.18
C ASP A 50 8.90 9.60 5.57
N LEU A 51 8.95 8.30 5.88
CA LEU A 51 7.97 7.31 5.40
C LEU A 51 6.58 7.54 5.99
N GLU A 52 6.48 7.92 7.27
CA GLU A 52 5.22 8.25 7.92
C GLU A 52 4.61 9.51 7.31
N GLU A 53 5.39 10.57 7.11
CA GLU A 53 4.92 11.81 6.46
C GLU A 53 4.43 11.52 5.04
N LEU A 54 5.20 10.76 4.26
CA LEU A 54 4.83 10.38 2.91
C LEU A 54 3.56 9.53 2.90
N ARG A 55 3.42 8.59 3.85
CA ARG A 55 2.18 7.81 4.04
C ARG A 55 0.98 8.70 4.38
N GLU A 56 1.13 9.69 5.27
CA GLU A 56 0.05 10.60 5.63
C GLU A 56 -0.40 11.46 4.45
N ILE A 57 0.55 12.00 3.66
CA ILE A 57 0.25 12.76 2.44
C ILE A 57 -0.59 11.89 1.49
N TRP A 58 -0.19 10.64 1.25
CA TRP A 58 -0.98 9.76 0.39
C TRP A 58 -2.35 9.45 0.96
N ILE A 59 -2.47 9.19 2.27
CA ILE A 59 -3.77 8.94 2.92
C ILE A 59 -4.71 10.14 2.75
N GLU A 60 -4.19 11.36 2.93
CA GLU A 60 -4.99 12.58 2.77
C GLU A 60 -5.46 12.73 1.31
N ARG A 61 -4.57 12.53 0.33
CA ARG A 61 -4.92 12.60 -1.09
C ARG A 61 -5.96 11.55 -1.50
N PHE A 62 -5.84 10.30 -1.03
CA PHE A 62 -6.82 9.26 -1.35
C PHE A 62 -8.16 9.47 -0.65
N ARG A 63 -8.16 10.07 0.56
CA ARG A 63 -9.38 10.49 1.24
C ARG A 63 -10.12 11.55 0.45
N GLU A 64 -9.41 12.52 -0.13
CA GLU A 64 -10.00 13.52 -1.04
C GLU A 64 -10.53 12.88 -2.33
N GLU A 65 -9.83 11.88 -2.86
CA GLU A 65 -10.27 11.14 -4.05
C GLU A 65 -11.42 10.15 -3.79
N GLN A 66 -11.95 10.06 -2.56
CA GLN A 66 -13.02 9.10 -2.17
C GLN A 66 -12.68 7.65 -2.54
N LYS A 67 -11.39 7.29 -2.50
CA LYS A 67 -10.92 5.94 -2.79
C LYS A 67 -10.67 5.19 -1.48
N GLU A 68 -11.19 3.96 -1.39
CA GLU A 68 -10.93 3.09 -0.24
C GLU A 68 -9.51 2.53 -0.30
N LEU A 69 -8.76 2.70 0.79
CA LEU A 69 -7.40 2.20 0.96
C LEU A 69 -7.40 1.02 1.94
N TYR A 70 -6.69 -0.06 1.61
CA TYR A 70 -6.65 -1.32 2.36
C TYR A 70 -5.26 -1.71 2.86
#